data_AF-A0A0J6CGW4-F1
#
_entry.id   AF-A0A0J6CGW4-F1
#
_cell.length_a   1.000
_cell.length_b   1.000
_cell.length_c   1.000
_cell.angle_alpha   90.00
_cell.angle_beta   90.00
_cell.angle_gamma   90.00
#
_symmetry.space_group_name_H-M   'P 1'
#
loop_
_entity.id
_entity.type
_entity.pdbx_description
1 polymer ?
#
loop_
_entity_poly.entity_id
_entity_poly.type
_entity_poly.pdbx_seq_one_letter_code
_entity_poly.pdbx_strand_id
1 'polypeptide(L)' 'MIDRNELRKKVPYGYCKKIAIRAGGNPTQVSNYFSGKGNSERVENATLEILTELSERKKRLLGNIE' A
#
# COMPACT_ATOMS: atom_id res chain seq x y z
N MET A 1 -12.26 -6.29 -8.28
CA MET A 1 -11.20 -6.49 -7.27
C MET A 1 -9.89 -6.08 -7.91
N ILE A 2 -9.11 -5.19 -7.28
CA ILE A 2 -7.81 -4.81 -7.84
C ILE A 2 -6.89 -6.03 -7.82
N ASP A 3 -6.11 -6.24 -8.88
CA ASP A 3 -5.13 -7.31 -8.92
C ASP A 3 -4.04 -7.05 -7.85
N ARG A 4 -3.86 -8.02 -6.95
CA ARG A 4 -2.97 -7.90 -5.79
C ARG A 4 -1.50 -7.82 -6.19
N ASN A 5 -1.12 -8.47 -7.29
CA ASN A 5 0.24 -8.44 -7.81
C ASN A 5 0.53 -7.05 -8.39
N GLU A 6 -0.41 -6.47 -9.14
CA GLU A 6 -0.31 -5.09 -9.63
C GLU A 6 -0.24 -4.08 -8.48
N LEU A 7 -1.04 -4.28 -7.42
CA LEU A 7 -0.98 -3.45 -6.24
C LEU A 7 0.40 -3.56 -5.55
N ARG A 8 0.94 -4.78 -5.42
CA ARG A 8 2.25 -5.03 -4.80
C ARG A 8 3.40 -4.34 -5.53
N LYS A 9 3.37 -4.31 -6.87
CA LYS A 9 4.38 -3.63 -7.71
C LYS A 9 4.42 -2.11 -7.46
N LYS A 10 3.28 -1.51 -7.12
CA LYS A 10 3.18 -0.07 -6.81
C LYS A 10 3.66 0.27 -5.40
N VAL A 11 3.63 -0.70 -4.48
CA VAL A 11 4.05 -0.50 -3.09
C VAL A 11 5.58 -0.41 -3.00
N PRO A 12 6.14 0.71 -2.52
CA PRO A 12 7.58 0.84 -2.39
C PRO A 12 8.19 -0.16 -1.40
N TYR A 13 9.49 -0.43 -1.56
CA TYR A 13 10.21 -1.33 -0.66
C TYR A 13 10.13 -0.84 0.80
N GLY A 14 9.93 -1.77 1.74
CA GLY A 14 9.80 -1.48 3.18
C GLY A 14 8.42 -0.96 3.63
N TYR A 15 7.48 -0.68 2.72
CA TYR A 15 6.18 -0.12 3.11
C TYR A 15 5.21 -1.14 3.74
N CYS A 16 5.51 -2.44 3.69
CA CYS A 16 4.67 -3.45 4.34
C CYS A 16 4.47 -3.17 5.85
N LYS A 17 5.49 -2.64 6.54
CA LYS A 17 5.38 -2.24 7.96
C LYS A 17 4.43 -1.05 8.14
N LYS A 18 4.48 -0.07 7.24
CA LYS A 18 3.59 1.10 7.27
C LYS A 18 2.13 0.70 7.00
N ILE A 19 1.93 -0.18 6.02
CA ILE A 19 0.60 -0.74 5.71
C ILE A 19 0.05 -1.50 6.91
N ALA A 20 0.88 -2.32 7.58
CA ALA A 20 0.44 -3.07 8.77
C ALA A 20 -0.02 -2.14 9.89
N ILE A 21 0.76 -1.10 10.20
CA ILE A 21 0.41 -0.09 11.21
C ILE A 21 -0.91 0.60 10.85
N ARG A 22 -1.05 1.03 9.59
CA ARG A 22 -2.26 1.71 9.09
C ARG A 22 -3.50 0.82 9.17
N ALA A 23 -3.37 -0.45 8.78
CA ALA A 23 -4.44 -1.42 8.82
C ALA A 23 -4.81 -1.88 10.25
N GLY A 24 -4.08 -1.43 11.28
CA GLY A 24 -4.23 -1.90 12.66
C GLY A 24 -3.88 -3.37 12.83
N GLY A 25 -2.96 -3.87 12.01
CA GLY A 25 -2.60 -5.28 11.90
C GLY A 25 -1.11 -5.55 12.07
N ASN A 26 -0.70 -6.77 11.74
CA ASN A 26 0.70 -7.18 11.77
C ASN A 26 1.28 -7.36 10.34
N PRO A 27 2.62 -7.29 10.17
CA PRO A 27 3.25 -7.48 8.86
C PRO A 27 2.93 -8.82 8.19
N THR A 28 2.67 -9.87 8.98
CA THR A 28 2.28 -11.18 8.47
C THR A 28 0.94 -11.13 7.73
N GLN A 29 -0.04 -10.36 8.23
CA GLN A 29 -1.32 -10.16 7.55
C GLN A 29 -1.14 -9.46 6.19
N VAL A 30 -0.23 -8.49 6.12
CA VAL A 30 0.11 -7.80 4.86
C VAL A 30 0.76 -8.76 3.87
N SER A 31 1.70 -9.59 4.34
CA SER A 31 2.33 -10.63 3.53
C SER A 31 1.32 -11.67 3.02
N ASN A 32 0.42 -12.13 3.89
CA ASN A 32 -0.64 -13.08 3.53
C ASN A 32 -1.59 -12.51 2.48
N TYR A 33 -1.96 -11.23 2.59
CA TYR A 33 -2.76 -10.55 1.58
C TYR A 33 -2.07 -10.56 0.21
N PHE A 34 -0.83 -10.07 0.11
CA PHE A 34 -0.11 -10.00 -1.16
C PHE A 34 0.28 -11.37 -1.75
N SER A 35 0.44 -12.39 -0.91
CA SER A 35 0.70 -13.77 -1.37
C SER A 35 -0.56 -14.55 -1.72
N GLY A 36 -1.75 -13.94 -1.62
CA GLY A 36 -3.01 -14.61 -1.90
C GLY A 36 -3.54 -15.49 -0.77
N LYS A 37 -2.75 -15.71 0.30
CA LYS A 37 -3.10 -16.54 1.46
C LYS A 37 -4.12 -15.90 2.41
N GLY A 38 -4.47 -14.64 2.20
CA GLY A 38 -5.51 -13.93 2.95
C GLY A 38 -6.22 -12.87 2.09
N ASN A 39 -7.35 -12.37 2.55
CA ASN A 39 -8.22 -11.41 1.84
C ASN A 39 -8.62 -10.22 2.72
N SER A 40 -7.71 -9.76 3.59
CA SER A 40 -7.99 -8.66 4.52
C SER A 40 -8.27 -7.35 3.77
N GLU A 41 -9.54 -6.95 3.73
CA GLU A 41 -9.99 -5.68 3.15
C GLU A 41 -9.33 -4.47 3.84
N ARG A 42 -9.04 -4.58 5.14
CA ARG A 42 -8.30 -3.53 5.88
C ARG A 42 -6.90 -3.31 5.32
N VAL A 43 -6.22 -4.40 4.91
CA VAL A 43 -4.89 -4.31 4.28
C VAL A 43 -5.00 -3.71 2.88
N GLU A 44 -6.03 -4.10 2.11
CA GLU A 44 -6.30 -3.53 0.79
C GLU A 44 -6.51 -2.02 0.87
N ASN A 45 -7.42 -1.56 1.74
CA ASN A 45 -7.73 -0.14 1.93
C ASN A 45 -6.51 0.65 2.43
N ALA A 46 -5.81 0.14 3.45
CA ALA A 46 -4.59 0.78 3.96
C ALA A 46 -3.48 0.89 2.90
N THR A 47 -3.40 -0.09 1.99
CA THR A 47 -2.45 -0.04 0.86
C THR A 47 -2.84 1.05 -0.13
N LEU A 48 -4.13 1.14 -0.49
CA LEU A 48 -4.63 2.15 -1.43
C LEU A 48 -4.49 3.57 -0.88
N GLU A 49 -4.78 3.79 0.39
CA GLU A 49 -4.57 5.09 1.06
C GLU A 49 -3.11 5.55 0.95
N ILE A 50 -2.17 4.68 1.33
CA ILE A 50 -0.74 4.99 1.28
C ILE A 50 -0.28 5.30 -0.14
N LEU A 51 -0.74 4.53 -1.13
CA LEU A 51 -0.39 4.78 -2.53
C LEU A 51 -0.96 6.10 -3.04
N THR A 52 -2.17 6.47 -2.59
CA THR A 52 -2.81 7.75 -2.92
C THR A 52 -2.02 8.91 -2.33
N GLU A 53 -1.68 8.83 -1.03
CA GLU A 53 -0.82 9.82 -0.35
C GLU A 53 0.52 10.02 -1.07
N LEU A 54 1.17 8.93 -1.48
CA LEU A 54 2.44 8.99 -2.21
C LEU A 54 2.28 9.63 -3.59
N SER A 55 1.21 9.31 -4.31
CA SER A 55 0.91 9.88 -5.63
C SER A 55 0.68 11.39 -5.52
N GLU A 56 -0.15 11.82 -4.59
CA GLU A 56 -0.41 13.25 -4.35
C GLU A 56 0.86 13.98 -3.94
N ARG A 57 1.63 13.42 -3.01
CA ARG A 57 2.89 14.02 -2.57
C ARG A 57 3.87 14.17 -3.73
N LYS A 58 3.99 13.15 -4.59
CA LYS A 58 4.85 13.21 -5.79
C LYS A 58 4.38 14.31 -6.75
N LYS A 59 3.08 14.42 -7.03
CA LYS A 59 2.52 15.48 -7.89
C LYS A 59 2.84 16.88 -7.36
N ARG A 60 2.63 17.11 -6.05
CA ARG A 60 2.95 18.40 -5.41
C ARG A 60 4.45 18.72 -5.48
N LEU A 61 5.31 17.74 -5.25
CA LEU A 61 6.76 17.94 -5.32
C LEU A 61 7.24 18.26 -6.74
N LEU A 62 6.67 17.62 -7.76
CA LEU A 62 7.02 17.89 -9.16
C LEU A 62 6.55 19.28 -9.61
N GLY A 63 5.32 19.69 -9.23
CA GLY A 63 4.80 21.02 -9.57
C GLY A 63 5.51 22.18 -8.88
N ASN A 64 6.35 21.92 -7.87
CA ASN A 64 7.21 22.94 -7.24
C ASN A 64 8.58 23.08 -7.92
N ILE A 65 8.90 22.22 -8.90
CA ILE A 65 10.16 22.25 -9.66
C ILE A 65 9.98 22.96 -11.01
N GLU A 66 8.74 23.06 -11.49
CA GLU A 66 8.35 23.79 -12.71
C GLU A 66 8.19 25.29 -12.44
#